data_AF-A0A8T2V4T3-F1
#
_entry.id   AF-A0A8T2V4T3-F1
#
_cell.length_a   1.000
_cell.length_b   1.000
_cell.length_c   1.000
_cell.angle_alpha   90.00
_cell.angle_beta   90.00
_cell.angle_gamma   90.00
#
_symmetry.space_group_name_H-M   'P 1'
#
loop_
_entity.id
_entity.type
_entity.pdbx_description
1 polymer ?
#
loop_
_entity_poly.entity_id
_entity_poly.type
_entity_poly.pdbx_seq_one_letter_code
_entity_poly.pdbx_strand_id
1 'polypeptide(L)'
;MVHSSKKWCTFCGSSPEFSICYVCHEGATDIIKLIKPWDAQEESNHDASTETSGHSQSLAAQASKAKRFEASKVRRFKDLAKRSIYLKKLLKAVLEEHHADIELVTDDGLSLRAHKVVLTFGSQVFRSMLENKYLPEKCLRTRVPDIVYNELKRLVEFIYGGQLTPETLKDHSKSLIVAADKYDVPQLLEICEAYLVETLNTENVLEILELSARLSSPAVLESAALHVVLKNWKSIIFSNEYEEFALKNPLLALKVSRSVPEFYYARAHIRS
;
A
#
# COMPACT_ATOMS: atom_id res chain seq x y z
N MET A 1 52.37 -9.16 -23.32
CA MET A 1 51.71 -8.95 -22.01
C MET A 1 50.96 -7.64 -22.05
N VAL A 2 49.62 -7.66 -22.00
CA VAL A 2 48.80 -6.45 -21.80
C VAL A 2 47.80 -6.77 -20.70
N HIS A 3 47.77 -5.97 -19.64
CA HIS A 3 46.89 -6.20 -18.50
C HIS A 3 45.45 -5.85 -18.88
N SER A 4 44.54 -6.82 -18.79
CA SER A 4 43.09 -6.58 -18.88
C SER A 4 42.41 -7.14 -17.63
N SER A 5 42.72 -6.55 -16.48
CA SER A 5 42.03 -6.80 -15.21
C SER A 5 40.60 -6.20 -15.22
N LYS A 6 39.69 -6.78 -16.02
CA LYS A 6 38.26 -6.45 -15.96
C LYS A 6 37.72 -6.97 -14.61
N LYS A 7 37.20 -6.06 -13.77
CA LYS A 7 36.74 -6.35 -12.39
C LYS A 7 35.25 -6.74 -12.37
N TRP A 8 34.85 -7.46 -11.33
CA TRP A 8 33.77 -8.47 -11.38
C TRP A 8 32.48 -8.06 -10.67
N CYS A 9 31.39 -8.79 -10.97
CA CYS A 9 30.29 -8.97 -10.02
C CYS A 9 30.69 -10.03 -8.98
N THR A 10 30.64 -9.70 -7.71
CA THR A 10 30.63 -10.67 -6.60
C THR A 10 29.23 -10.91 -6.04
N PHE A 11 28.29 -9.98 -6.25
CA PHE A 11 26.85 -10.27 -6.27
C PHE A 11 25.95 -9.26 -7.01
N CYS A 12 25.99 -7.92 -6.91
CA CYS A 12 26.93 -6.90 -6.41
C CYS A 12 28.21 -6.68 -7.26
N GLY A 13 28.26 -5.56 -8.03
CA GLY A 13 29.51 -4.96 -8.51
C GLY A 13 29.87 -5.00 -10.00
N SER A 14 29.06 -5.60 -10.89
CA SER A 14 29.38 -5.65 -12.33
C SER A 14 29.13 -4.36 -13.12
N SER A 15 30.04 -4.03 -14.04
CA SER A 15 29.74 -3.57 -15.41
C SER A 15 30.96 -3.80 -16.33
N PRO A 16 30.83 -3.84 -17.68
CA PRO A 16 30.77 -2.57 -18.42
C PRO A 16 29.78 -2.43 -19.60
N GLU A 17 29.08 -3.48 -20.08
CA GLU A 17 28.42 -3.44 -21.41
C GLU A 17 27.00 -4.06 -21.47
N PHE A 18 26.11 -3.70 -20.53
CA PHE A 18 24.67 -4.05 -20.52
C PHE A 18 24.29 -5.54 -20.54
N SER A 19 24.17 -6.13 -19.35
CA SER A 19 23.19 -7.20 -19.06
C SER A 19 23.11 -7.41 -17.55
N ILE A 20 21.93 -7.79 -17.06
CA ILE A 20 21.77 -8.26 -15.67
C ILE A 20 22.64 -9.51 -15.51
N CYS A 21 23.45 -9.61 -14.44
CA CYS A 21 24.30 -10.79 -14.25
C CYS A 21 23.45 -12.07 -14.12
N TYR A 22 24.00 -13.22 -14.51
CA TYR A 22 23.25 -14.48 -14.59
C TYR A 22 22.39 -14.79 -13.36
N VAL A 23 22.92 -14.59 -12.14
CA VAL A 23 22.22 -14.89 -10.88
C VAL A 23 21.08 -13.89 -10.60
N CYS A 24 21.28 -12.60 -10.87
CA CYS A 24 20.20 -11.62 -10.78
C CYS A 24 19.13 -11.84 -11.87
N HIS A 25 19.53 -12.30 -13.06
CA HIS A 25 18.62 -12.66 -14.13
C HIS A 25 17.79 -13.90 -13.78
N GLU A 26 18.42 -14.93 -13.18
CA GLU A 26 17.76 -16.12 -12.67
C GLU A 26 16.77 -15.78 -11.54
N GLY A 27 17.19 -14.99 -10.54
CA GLY A 27 16.30 -14.50 -9.48
C GLY A 27 15.11 -13.68 -10.00
N ALA A 28 15.33 -12.77 -10.95
CA ALA A 28 14.27 -12.03 -11.61
C ALA A 28 13.34 -12.95 -12.41
N THR A 29 13.89 -13.95 -13.11
CA THR A 29 13.13 -14.95 -13.86
C THR A 29 12.24 -15.79 -12.93
N ASP A 30 12.74 -16.17 -11.75
CA ASP A 30 11.97 -16.93 -10.76
C ASP A 30 10.88 -16.11 -10.08
N ILE A 31 11.13 -14.82 -9.82
CA ILE A 31 10.08 -13.87 -9.40
C ILE A 31 8.99 -13.78 -10.50
N ILE A 32 9.38 -13.66 -11.78
CA ILE A 32 8.43 -13.63 -12.91
C ILE A 32 7.64 -14.94 -13.02
N LYS A 33 8.27 -16.12 -12.90
CA LYS A 33 7.58 -17.42 -12.86
C LYS A 33 6.58 -17.52 -11.69
N LEU A 34 6.90 -16.90 -10.56
CA LEU A 34 6.09 -16.91 -9.35
C LEU A 34 4.89 -15.95 -9.43
N ILE A 35 5.02 -14.84 -10.15
CA ILE A 35 3.98 -13.81 -10.34
C ILE A 35 3.05 -14.13 -11.53
N LYS A 36 3.54 -14.79 -12.58
CA LYS A 36 2.73 -15.11 -13.78
C LYS A 36 1.41 -15.83 -13.40
N PRO A 37 0.24 -15.31 -13.83
CA PRO A 37 -1.04 -16.00 -13.68
C PRO A 37 -1.00 -17.38 -14.32
N TRP A 38 -1.63 -18.35 -13.68
CA TRP A 38 -1.65 -19.74 -14.15
C TRP A 38 -2.87 -20.06 -15.03
N ASP A 39 -3.75 -19.08 -15.23
CA ASP A 39 -5.06 -19.24 -15.87
C ASP A 39 -4.98 -19.18 -17.42
N ALA A 40 -3.93 -19.77 -18.02
CA ALA A 40 -3.70 -19.75 -19.48
C ALA A 40 -3.36 -21.14 -20.10
N GLN A 41 -3.32 -22.21 -19.31
CA GLN A 41 -3.11 -23.59 -19.81
C GLN A 41 -3.89 -24.65 -19.01
N GLU A 42 -5.22 -24.62 -19.06
CA GLU A 42 -6.03 -25.87 -19.00
C GLU A 42 -7.45 -25.77 -19.63
N GLU A 43 -7.79 -24.70 -20.36
CA GLU A 43 -9.01 -24.62 -21.21
C GLU A 43 -8.79 -25.24 -22.61
N SER A 44 -8.09 -26.37 -22.67
CA SER A 44 -7.96 -27.18 -23.90
C SER A 44 -8.25 -28.66 -23.67
N ASN A 45 -9.21 -28.96 -22.78
CA ASN A 45 -10.06 -30.12 -22.96
C ASN A 45 -11.40 -29.61 -23.50
N HIS A 46 -11.53 -29.66 -24.83
CA HIS A 46 -12.66 -29.16 -25.60
C HIS A 46 -14.02 -29.44 -24.94
N ASP A 47 -14.88 -28.42 -24.98
CA ASP A 47 -16.32 -28.59 -25.08
C ASP A 47 -16.65 -29.45 -26.32
N ALA A 48 -16.68 -30.76 -26.12
CA ALA A 48 -17.48 -31.64 -26.95
C ALA A 48 -18.92 -31.56 -26.44
N SER A 49 -19.66 -30.60 -26.98
CA SER A 49 -21.11 -30.47 -26.82
C SER A 49 -21.80 -31.84 -26.93
N THR A 50 -22.47 -32.27 -25.87
CA THR A 50 -23.42 -33.38 -25.95
C THR A 50 -24.69 -32.97 -25.23
N GLU A 51 -25.58 -32.31 -25.96
CA GLU A 51 -26.96 -32.15 -25.53
C GLU A 51 -27.62 -33.53 -25.42
N THR A 52 -28.24 -33.77 -24.26
CA THR A 52 -29.41 -34.63 -24.05
C THR A 52 -29.51 -35.93 -24.89
N SER A 53 -29.03 -37.03 -24.33
CA SER A 53 -29.84 -38.25 -24.23
C SER A 53 -29.43 -39.06 -22.99
N GLY A 54 -30.40 -39.72 -22.35
CA GLY A 54 -30.25 -40.16 -20.97
C GLY A 54 -29.27 -41.32 -20.78
N HIS A 55 -28.32 -41.15 -19.86
CA HIS A 55 -27.67 -42.24 -19.14
C HIS A 55 -27.42 -41.81 -17.69
N SER A 56 -27.77 -42.68 -16.75
CA SER A 56 -27.50 -42.50 -15.33
C SER A 56 -26.00 -42.53 -15.07
N GLN A 57 -25.35 -41.36 -15.07
CA GLN A 57 -23.97 -41.25 -14.62
C GLN A 57 -23.87 -41.79 -13.20
N SER A 58 -23.09 -42.87 -13.03
CA SER A 58 -22.89 -43.51 -11.73
C SER A 58 -22.48 -42.48 -10.69
N LEU A 59 -23.06 -42.58 -9.48
CA LEU A 59 -22.65 -41.81 -8.31
C LEU A 59 -21.14 -41.85 -8.09
N ALA A 60 -20.48 -42.96 -8.44
CA ALA A 60 -19.02 -43.10 -8.38
C ALA A 60 -18.29 -42.18 -9.39
N ALA A 61 -18.83 -41.95 -10.58
CA ALA A 61 -18.24 -41.05 -11.58
C ALA A 61 -18.38 -39.58 -11.15
N GLN A 62 -19.55 -39.20 -10.64
CA GLN A 62 -19.80 -37.86 -10.09
C GLN A 62 -18.91 -37.60 -8.85
N ALA A 63 -18.83 -38.54 -7.92
CA ALA A 63 -17.94 -38.48 -6.76
C ALA A 63 -16.46 -38.41 -7.18
N SER A 64 -16.06 -39.11 -8.25
CA SER A 64 -14.69 -39.05 -8.80
C SER A 64 -14.37 -37.67 -9.39
N LYS A 65 -15.32 -37.03 -10.08
CA LYS A 65 -15.16 -35.66 -10.62
C LYS A 65 -15.06 -34.63 -9.48
N ALA A 66 -15.92 -34.72 -8.48
CA ALA A 66 -15.87 -33.88 -7.28
C ALA A 66 -14.54 -34.06 -6.50
N LYS A 67 -14.09 -35.30 -6.31
CA LYS A 67 -12.82 -35.62 -5.62
C LYS A 67 -11.59 -35.09 -6.38
N ARG A 68 -11.63 -35.07 -7.73
CA ARG A 68 -10.59 -34.43 -8.56
C ARG A 68 -10.59 -32.91 -8.41
N PHE A 69 -11.76 -32.28 -8.43
CA PHE A 69 -11.90 -30.82 -8.24
C PHE A 69 -11.36 -30.39 -6.86
N GLU A 70 -11.75 -31.09 -5.79
CA GLU A 70 -11.27 -30.80 -4.44
C GLU A 70 -9.76 -31.03 -4.29
N ALA A 71 -9.22 -32.11 -4.88
CA ALA A 71 -7.77 -32.35 -4.91
C ALA A 71 -7.01 -31.26 -5.67
N SER A 72 -7.58 -30.69 -6.73
CA SER A 72 -7.00 -29.55 -7.46
C SER A 72 -6.99 -28.29 -6.58
N LYS A 73 -8.11 -27.98 -5.92
CA LYS A 73 -8.23 -26.85 -4.98
C LYS A 73 -7.24 -26.92 -3.82
N VAL A 74 -7.09 -28.11 -3.21
CA VAL A 74 -6.09 -28.38 -2.16
C VAL A 74 -4.66 -28.23 -2.69
N ARG A 75 -4.38 -28.62 -3.94
CA ARG A 75 -3.06 -28.43 -4.56
C ARG A 75 -2.77 -26.93 -4.79
N ARG A 76 -3.71 -26.17 -5.37
CA ARG A 76 -3.60 -24.71 -5.57
C ARG A 76 -3.34 -23.98 -4.23
N PHE A 77 -4.04 -24.34 -3.16
CA PHE A 77 -3.80 -23.76 -1.82
C PHE A 77 -2.39 -24.08 -1.28
N LYS A 78 -1.93 -25.33 -1.39
CA LYS A 78 -0.58 -25.72 -0.97
C LYS A 78 0.51 -24.97 -1.74
N ASP A 79 0.32 -24.74 -3.04
CA ASP A 79 1.31 -24.04 -3.85
C ASP A 79 1.30 -22.52 -3.62
N LEU A 80 0.13 -21.91 -3.38
CA LEU A 80 0.04 -20.53 -2.87
C LEU A 80 0.75 -20.36 -1.53
N ALA A 81 0.58 -21.30 -0.60
CA ALA A 81 1.28 -21.27 0.69
C ALA A 81 2.81 -21.35 0.52
N LYS A 82 3.33 -22.20 -0.37
CA LYS A 82 4.77 -22.25 -0.71
C LYS A 82 5.26 -20.93 -1.31
N ARG A 83 4.53 -20.34 -2.26
CA ARG A 83 4.87 -19.04 -2.86
C ARG A 83 4.91 -17.94 -1.80
N SER A 84 3.94 -17.90 -0.88
CA SER A 84 3.91 -16.97 0.26
C SER A 84 5.12 -17.15 1.18
N ILE A 85 5.51 -18.38 1.52
CA ILE A 85 6.71 -18.65 2.33
C ILE A 85 7.99 -18.17 1.63
N TYR A 86 8.13 -18.39 0.32
CA TYR A 86 9.28 -17.91 -0.45
C TYR A 86 9.33 -16.38 -0.49
N LEU A 87 8.21 -15.72 -0.81
CA LEU A 87 8.12 -14.25 -0.82
C LEU A 87 8.43 -13.65 0.55
N LYS A 88 7.94 -14.25 1.65
CA LYS A 88 8.26 -13.79 3.01
C LYS A 88 9.75 -13.91 3.34
N LYS A 89 10.45 -14.93 2.84
CA LYS A 89 11.91 -15.05 3.00
C LYS A 89 12.67 -13.98 2.21
N LEU A 90 12.28 -13.75 0.96
CA LEU A 90 12.87 -12.72 0.11
C LEU A 90 12.65 -11.32 0.73
N LEU A 91 11.40 -11.00 1.10
CA LEU A 91 11.01 -9.78 1.79
C LEU A 91 11.85 -9.57 3.06
N LYS A 92 12.03 -10.61 3.89
CA LYS A 92 12.87 -10.53 5.09
C LYS A 92 14.32 -10.15 4.76
N ALA A 93 14.96 -10.82 3.80
CA ALA A 93 16.35 -10.52 3.44
C ALA A 93 16.53 -9.08 2.94
N VAL A 94 15.54 -8.58 2.18
CA VAL A 94 15.50 -7.21 1.64
C VAL A 94 15.25 -6.17 2.75
N LEU A 95 14.40 -6.47 3.74
CA LEU A 95 14.20 -5.64 4.93
C LEU A 95 15.41 -5.63 5.88
N GLU A 96 16.24 -6.68 5.86
CA GLU A 96 17.55 -6.74 6.54
C GLU A 96 18.66 -5.98 5.77
N GLU A 97 18.30 -5.03 4.90
CA GLU A 97 19.18 -4.13 4.13
C GLU A 97 20.24 -4.79 3.22
N HIS A 98 20.11 -6.09 2.94
CA HIS A 98 21.03 -6.82 2.06
C HIS A 98 20.99 -6.26 0.64
N HIS A 99 22.10 -5.68 0.20
CA HIS A 99 22.25 -5.00 -1.10
C HIS A 99 21.49 -3.67 -1.28
N ALA A 100 21.09 -3.01 -0.18
CA ALA A 100 20.52 -1.66 -0.24
C ALA A 100 21.46 -0.66 -0.94
N ASP A 101 20.98 -0.07 -2.05
CA ASP A 101 21.69 0.77 -3.02
C ASP A 101 21.38 2.27 -2.88
N ILE A 102 20.57 2.63 -1.88
CA ILE A 102 20.25 3.99 -1.49
C ILE A 102 20.10 4.13 0.03
N GLU A 103 20.42 5.32 0.52
CA GLU A 103 20.21 5.79 1.88
C GLU A 103 19.26 7.00 1.82
N LEU A 104 18.08 6.85 2.41
CA LEU A 104 17.10 7.91 2.59
C LEU A 104 17.41 8.65 3.89
N VAL A 105 17.46 9.98 3.86
CA VAL A 105 17.83 10.81 5.03
C VAL A 105 16.70 11.78 5.37
N THR A 106 16.22 11.71 6.61
CA THR A 106 15.19 12.60 7.15
C THR A 106 15.79 13.90 7.67
N ASP A 107 14.95 14.91 7.90
CA ASP A 107 15.40 16.26 8.27
C ASP A 107 16.06 16.35 9.66
N ASP A 108 15.83 15.35 10.51
CA ASP A 108 16.50 15.14 11.81
C ASP A 108 17.91 14.53 11.67
N GLY A 109 18.36 14.23 10.44
CA GLY A 109 19.66 13.64 10.14
C GLY A 109 19.74 12.12 10.34
N LEU A 110 18.64 11.46 10.72
CA LEU A 110 18.55 10.01 10.73
C LEU A 110 18.44 9.46 9.30
N SER A 111 18.80 8.19 9.12
CA SER A 111 18.90 7.58 7.80
C SER A 111 18.43 6.14 7.76
N LEU A 112 17.74 5.77 6.68
CA LEU A 112 17.23 4.42 6.41
C LEU A 112 17.81 3.92 5.09
N ARG A 113 18.41 2.73 5.07
CA ARG A 113 18.88 2.14 3.81
C ARG A 113 17.75 1.36 3.13
N ALA A 114 17.69 1.47 1.82
CA ALA A 114 16.60 0.92 1.01
C ALA A 114 17.08 0.54 -0.40
N HIS A 115 16.14 0.13 -1.24
CA HIS A 115 16.38 -0.38 -2.59
C HIS A 115 15.66 0.49 -3.61
N LYS A 116 16.39 1.18 -4.49
CA LYS A 116 15.84 2.13 -5.48
C LYS A 116 14.69 1.50 -6.26
N VAL A 117 14.89 0.29 -6.78
CA VAL A 117 13.88 -0.45 -7.59
C VAL A 117 12.56 -0.70 -6.86
N VAL A 118 12.57 -0.88 -5.53
CA VAL A 118 11.33 -1.12 -4.77
C VAL A 118 10.65 0.20 -4.42
N LEU A 119 11.43 1.22 -4.05
CA LEU A 119 10.92 2.58 -3.81
C LEU A 119 10.28 3.17 -5.07
N THR A 120 10.95 3.10 -6.22
CA THR A 120 10.38 3.60 -7.48
C THR A 120 9.20 2.77 -7.95
N PHE A 121 9.13 1.47 -7.65
CA PHE A 121 7.93 0.68 -7.95
C PHE A 121 6.72 1.11 -7.13
N GLY A 122 6.87 1.22 -5.81
CA GLY A 122 5.78 1.48 -4.87
C GLY A 122 5.35 2.94 -4.71
N SER A 123 5.97 3.89 -5.41
CA SER A 123 5.70 5.33 -5.28
C SER A 123 6.12 6.10 -6.53
N GLN A 124 5.19 6.86 -7.12
CA GLN A 124 5.50 7.73 -8.26
C GLN A 124 6.39 8.92 -7.86
N VAL A 125 6.31 9.36 -6.61
CA VAL A 125 7.15 10.45 -6.07
C VAL A 125 8.59 9.96 -5.87
N PHE A 126 8.81 8.77 -5.29
CA PHE A 126 10.14 8.16 -5.26
C PHE A 126 10.66 7.87 -6.67
N ARG A 127 9.83 7.40 -7.61
CA ARG A 127 10.21 7.26 -9.03
C ARG A 127 10.72 8.58 -9.60
N SER A 128 9.91 9.63 -9.52
CA SER A 128 10.24 10.96 -10.06
C SER A 128 11.47 11.58 -9.39
N MET A 129 11.66 11.35 -8.10
CA MET A 129 12.82 11.83 -7.34
C MET A 129 14.11 11.08 -7.71
N LEU A 130 14.06 9.76 -7.91
CA LEU A 130 15.25 8.91 -8.09
C LEU A 130 15.65 8.72 -9.56
N GLU A 131 14.73 8.85 -10.51
CA GLU A 131 14.99 8.80 -11.96
C GLU A 131 15.29 10.18 -12.56
N ASN A 132 15.39 11.21 -11.72
CA ASN A 132 15.71 12.57 -12.14
C ASN A 132 17.13 12.65 -12.73
N LYS A 133 17.19 12.83 -14.06
CA LYS A 133 18.43 12.89 -14.86
C LYS A 133 19.40 14.01 -14.45
N TYR A 134 18.96 14.99 -13.67
CA TYR A 134 19.80 16.07 -13.16
C TYR A 134 20.45 15.75 -11.81
N LEU A 135 20.06 14.66 -11.15
CA LEU A 135 20.82 14.15 -10.00
C LEU A 135 22.10 13.47 -10.48
N PRO A 136 23.24 13.64 -9.78
CA PRO A 136 24.43 12.85 -10.06
C PRO A 136 24.11 11.35 -9.99
N GLU A 137 24.50 10.59 -11.01
CA GLU A 137 24.25 9.14 -11.13
C GLU A 137 24.76 8.33 -9.91
N LYS A 138 25.70 8.93 -9.15
CA LYS A 138 26.30 8.38 -7.92
C LYS A 138 25.65 8.88 -6.62
N CYS A 139 24.48 9.51 -6.65
CA CYS A 139 23.76 9.86 -5.43
C CYS A 139 23.25 8.58 -4.74
N LEU A 140 24.05 8.12 -3.77
CA LEU A 140 23.73 7.03 -2.84
C LEU A 140 22.86 7.52 -1.67
N ARG A 141 22.79 8.85 -1.46
CA ARG A 141 22.07 9.48 -0.36
C ARG A 141 21.05 10.48 -0.90
N THR A 142 19.80 10.37 -0.47
CA THR A 142 18.69 11.23 -0.91
C THR A 142 17.95 11.78 0.29
N ARG A 143 17.78 13.10 0.37
CA ARG A 143 16.99 13.75 1.41
C ARG A 143 15.51 13.51 1.16
N VAL A 144 14.77 13.17 2.22
CA VAL A 144 13.33 12.90 2.19
C VAL A 144 12.67 13.88 3.16
N PRO A 145 12.16 15.02 2.65
CA PRO A 145 11.74 16.14 3.49
C PRO A 145 10.36 15.92 4.15
N ASP A 146 10.13 16.65 5.24
CA ASP A 146 8.89 16.72 6.02
C ASP A 146 8.29 15.35 6.38
N ILE A 147 9.16 14.39 6.70
CA ILE A 147 8.80 13.09 7.29
C ILE A 147 9.86 12.74 8.34
N VAL A 148 9.41 12.26 9.51
CA VAL A 148 10.31 11.81 10.58
C VAL A 148 10.69 10.35 10.38
N TYR A 149 11.85 9.95 10.91
CA TYR A 149 12.44 8.63 10.65
C TYR A 149 11.49 7.44 10.86
N ASN A 150 10.71 7.44 11.94
CA ASN A 150 9.78 6.34 12.23
C ASN A 150 8.69 6.20 11.16
N GLU A 151 8.12 7.32 10.69
CA GLU A 151 7.08 7.32 9.66
C GLU A 151 7.64 6.92 8.29
N LEU A 152 8.85 7.41 7.96
CA LEU A 152 9.56 6.97 6.76
C LEU A 152 9.81 5.45 6.79
N LYS A 153 10.22 4.92 7.95
CA LYS A 153 10.41 3.49 8.13
C LYS A 153 9.12 2.71 7.92
N ARG A 154 7.98 3.15 8.47
CA ARG A 154 6.67 2.50 8.27
C ARG A 154 6.19 2.59 6.82
N LEU A 155 6.35 3.73 6.17
CA LEU A 155 6.06 3.93 4.74
C LEU A 155 6.86 2.95 3.87
N VAL A 156 8.16 2.83 4.15
CA VAL A 156 9.07 1.94 3.41
C VAL A 156 8.78 0.46 3.72
N GLU A 157 8.51 0.09 4.98
CA GLU A 157 8.04 -1.25 5.36
C GLU A 157 6.76 -1.63 4.61
N PHE A 158 5.81 -0.70 4.43
CA PHE A 158 4.62 -0.93 3.60
C PHE A 158 4.96 -1.07 2.10
N ILE A 159 5.81 -0.20 1.55
CA ILE A 159 6.25 -0.31 0.14
C ILE A 159 6.91 -1.67 -0.15
N TYR A 160 7.62 -2.26 0.83
CA TYR A 160 8.16 -3.61 0.72
C TYR A 160 7.11 -4.72 0.89
N GLY A 161 6.24 -4.61 1.91
CA GLY A 161 5.40 -5.72 2.38
C GLY A 161 3.94 -5.71 1.92
N GLY A 162 3.42 -4.56 1.48
CA GLY A 162 2.01 -4.34 1.14
C GLY A 162 1.03 -4.45 2.32
N GLN A 163 1.53 -4.45 3.56
CA GLN A 163 0.73 -4.64 4.77
C GLN A 163 1.38 -3.94 5.98
N LEU A 164 0.55 -3.46 6.90
CA LEU A 164 0.95 -2.98 8.23
C LEU A 164 0.27 -3.83 9.31
N THR A 165 0.84 -3.84 10.52
CA THR A 165 0.19 -4.50 11.66
C THR A 165 -0.91 -3.61 12.26
N PRO A 166 -1.93 -4.17 12.93
CA PRO A 166 -2.97 -3.37 13.59
C PRO A 166 -2.42 -2.37 14.61
N GLU A 167 -1.34 -2.72 15.30
CA GLU A 167 -0.65 -1.83 16.25
C GLU A 167 0.02 -0.68 15.50
N THR A 168 0.64 -0.96 14.36
CA THR A 168 1.27 0.07 13.52
C THR A 168 0.24 1.05 12.97
N LEU A 169 -0.94 0.58 12.54
CA LEU A 169 -2.03 1.45 12.11
C LEU A 169 -2.59 2.28 13.28
N LYS A 170 -2.77 1.67 14.46
CA LYS A 170 -3.23 2.39 15.65
C LYS A 170 -2.30 3.55 16.03
N ASP A 171 -1.00 3.30 16.05
CA ASP A 171 -0.02 4.26 16.56
C ASP A 171 0.40 5.30 15.50
N HIS A 172 0.33 4.96 14.19
CA HIS A 172 0.89 5.78 13.10
C HIS A 172 -0.08 6.17 11.97
N SER A 173 -1.35 5.74 11.96
CA SER A 173 -2.29 6.00 10.83
C SER A 173 -2.41 7.48 10.44
N LYS A 174 -2.46 8.39 11.41
CA LYS A 174 -2.60 9.84 11.18
C LYS A 174 -1.40 10.49 10.50
N SER A 175 -0.19 9.99 10.75
CA SER A 175 1.03 10.46 10.09
C SER A 175 1.26 9.73 8.77
N LEU A 176 0.96 8.42 8.73
CA LEU A 176 1.10 7.58 7.54
C LEU A 176 0.15 7.96 6.41
N ILE A 177 -1.07 8.42 6.70
CA ILE A 177 -1.97 8.89 5.65
C ILE A 177 -1.42 10.11 4.91
N VAL A 178 -0.82 11.06 5.63
CA VAL A 178 -0.17 12.24 5.05
C VAL A 178 1.09 11.84 4.27
N ALA A 179 1.84 10.86 4.77
CA ALA A 179 2.98 10.30 4.05
C ALA A 179 2.54 9.55 2.76
N ALA A 180 1.42 8.82 2.80
CA ALA A 180 0.87 8.09 1.66
C ALA A 180 0.37 9.03 0.55
N ASP A 181 -0.33 10.11 0.92
CA ASP A 181 -0.73 11.18 -0.02
C ASP A 181 0.51 11.86 -0.61
N LYS A 182 1.44 12.31 0.25
CA LYS A 182 2.66 13.04 -0.16
C LYS A 182 3.58 12.23 -1.07
N TYR A 183 3.73 10.94 -0.82
CA TYR A 183 4.61 10.06 -1.60
C TYR A 183 3.87 9.27 -2.69
N ASP A 184 2.58 9.55 -2.94
CA ASP A 184 1.75 8.83 -3.91
C ASP A 184 1.83 7.30 -3.75
N VAL A 185 1.29 6.81 -2.62
CA VAL A 185 1.17 5.39 -2.28
C VAL A 185 -0.32 5.08 -2.00
N PRO A 186 -1.17 4.97 -3.05
CA PRO A 186 -2.62 4.95 -2.89
C PRO A 186 -3.16 3.82 -2.01
N GLN A 187 -2.54 2.64 -2.05
CA GLN A 187 -2.98 1.50 -1.23
C GLN A 187 -2.74 1.74 0.27
N LEU A 188 -1.72 2.51 0.65
CA LEU A 188 -1.53 2.91 2.04
C LEU A 188 -2.52 4.00 2.45
N LEU A 189 -2.80 4.94 1.54
CA LEU A 189 -3.79 6.00 1.73
C LEU A 189 -5.17 5.38 2.04
N GLU A 190 -5.66 4.47 1.20
CA GLU A 190 -6.93 3.75 1.38
C GLU A 190 -6.99 2.97 2.71
N ILE A 191 -5.91 2.27 3.08
CA ILE A 191 -5.86 1.50 4.34
C ILE A 191 -5.92 2.44 5.55
N CYS A 192 -5.19 3.55 5.52
CA CYS A 192 -5.22 4.52 6.61
C CYS A 192 -6.56 5.28 6.67
N GLU A 193 -7.16 5.65 5.53
CA GLU A 193 -8.51 6.23 5.48
C GLU A 193 -9.54 5.28 6.10
N ALA A 194 -9.56 4.01 5.69
CA ALA A 194 -10.49 3.02 6.23
C ALA A 194 -10.36 2.88 7.75
N TYR A 195 -9.12 2.78 8.25
CA TYR A 195 -8.85 2.68 9.69
C TYR A 195 -9.29 3.93 10.47
N LEU A 196 -9.01 5.12 9.94
CA LEU A 196 -9.37 6.40 10.58
C LEU A 196 -10.88 6.64 10.55
N VAL A 197 -11.60 6.17 9.52
CA VAL A 197 -13.07 6.18 9.48
C VAL A 197 -13.67 5.17 10.46
N GLU A 198 -13.11 3.96 10.56
CA GLU A 198 -13.59 2.91 11.50
C GLU A 198 -13.42 3.34 12.97
N THR A 199 -12.34 4.06 13.29
CA THR A 199 -12.01 4.52 14.65
C THR A 199 -12.55 5.92 14.98
N LEU A 200 -13.30 6.55 14.05
CA LEU A 200 -13.81 7.90 14.17
C LEU A 200 -14.90 8.01 15.26
N ASN A 201 -14.74 8.97 16.18
CA ASN A 201 -15.64 9.20 17.30
C ASN A 201 -15.61 10.69 17.74
N THR A 202 -16.42 11.06 18.73
CA THR A 202 -16.54 12.46 19.19
C THR A 202 -15.27 13.05 19.81
N GLU A 203 -14.35 12.23 20.30
CA GLU A 203 -13.10 12.66 20.94
C GLU A 203 -12.01 13.00 19.91
N ASN A 204 -11.98 12.27 18.77
CA ASN A 204 -10.96 12.46 17.73
C ASN A 204 -11.45 13.22 16.48
N VAL A 205 -12.76 13.45 16.32
CA VAL A 205 -13.34 13.98 15.06
C VAL A 205 -12.76 15.33 14.60
N LEU A 206 -12.45 16.25 15.53
CA LEU A 206 -11.89 17.56 15.18
C LEU A 206 -10.45 17.45 14.65
N GLU A 207 -9.67 16.54 15.22
CA GLU A 207 -8.32 16.24 14.75
C GLU A 207 -8.35 15.55 13.37
N ILE A 208 -9.28 14.64 13.13
CA ILE A 208 -9.47 14.00 11.82
C ILE A 208 -9.96 15.01 10.76
N LEU A 209 -10.79 15.98 11.14
CA LEU A 209 -11.24 17.06 10.24
C LEU A 209 -10.11 18.05 9.90
N GLU A 210 -9.20 18.33 10.84
CA GLU A 210 -7.97 19.07 10.54
C GLU A 210 -7.03 18.25 9.65
N LEU A 211 -6.93 16.94 9.90
CA LEU A 211 -6.08 16.03 9.15
C LEU A 211 -6.52 15.90 7.69
N SER A 212 -7.82 15.76 7.43
CA SER A 212 -8.33 15.65 6.05
C SER A 212 -8.00 16.90 5.24
N ALA A 213 -8.07 18.09 5.82
CA ALA A 213 -7.74 19.35 5.18
C ALA A 213 -6.27 19.47 4.71
N ARG A 214 -5.39 18.54 5.10
CA ARG A 214 -3.98 18.44 4.69
C ARG A 214 -3.74 17.48 3.52
N LEU A 215 -4.75 16.72 3.10
CA LEU A 215 -4.66 15.71 2.04
C LEU A 215 -5.07 16.30 0.69
N SER A 216 -4.47 15.78 -0.39
CA SER A 216 -4.77 16.20 -1.77
C SER A 216 -6.19 15.83 -2.20
N SER A 217 -6.74 14.73 -1.65
CA SER A 217 -8.12 14.30 -1.87
C SER A 217 -8.83 14.01 -0.52
N PRO A 218 -9.46 15.02 0.12
CA PRO A 218 -9.97 14.89 1.50
C PRO A 218 -11.33 14.18 1.61
N ALA A 219 -11.97 13.81 0.49
CA ALA A 219 -13.41 13.61 0.41
C ALA A 219 -13.98 12.52 1.35
N VAL A 220 -13.26 11.40 1.54
CA VAL A 220 -13.73 10.29 2.38
C VAL A 220 -13.68 10.68 3.85
N LEU A 221 -12.52 11.11 4.35
CA LEU A 221 -12.34 11.50 5.75
C LEU A 221 -13.11 12.76 6.11
N GLU A 222 -13.14 13.78 5.25
CA GLU A 222 -13.89 15.00 5.52
C GLU A 222 -15.40 14.72 5.64
N SER A 223 -15.96 13.92 4.73
CA SER A 223 -17.38 13.53 4.78
C SER A 223 -17.72 12.73 6.03
N ALA A 224 -16.88 11.75 6.39
CA ALA A 224 -17.06 10.95 7.61
C ALA A 224 -16.96 11.83 8.88
N ALA A 225 -15.94 12.69 8.96
CA ALA A 225 -15.74 13.61 10.08
C ALA A 225 -16.92 14.58 10.22
N LEU A 226 -17.33 15.25 9.14
CA LEU A 226 -18.50 16.13 9.15
C LEU A 226 -19.77 15.38 9.54
N HIS A 227 -19.98 14.14 9.10
CA HIS A 227 -21.13 13.34 9.53
C HIS A 227 -21.17 13.13 11.05
N VAL A 228 -20.01 12.80 11.67
CA VAL A 228 -19.90 12.64 13.13
C VAL A 228 -20.08 13.97 13.86
N VAL A 229 -19.54 15.08 13.33
CA VAL A 229 -19.79 16.42 13.87
C VAL A 229 -21.28 16.76 13.84
N LEU A 230 -21.93 16.63 12.69
CA LEU A 230 -23.34 17.01 12.49
C LEU A 230 -24.30 16.14 13.31
N LYS A 231 -23.96 14.86 13.52
CA LYS A 231 -24.72 13.96 14.41
C LYS A 231 -24.65 14.37 15.88
N ASN A 232 -23.54 14.98 16.32
CA ASN A 232 -23.26 15.32 17.72
C ASN A 232 -23.02 16.83 17.92
N TRP A 233 -23.55 17.68 17.03
CA TRP A 233 -23.09 19.06 16.88
C TRP A 233 -23.22 19.90 18.15
N LYS A 234 -24.23 19.64 18.99
CA LYS A 234 -24.43 20.38 20.25
C LYS A 234 -23.31 20.13 21.24
N SER A 235 -22.89 18.88 21.42
CA SER A 235 -21.81 18.55 22.36
C SER A 235 -20.43 18.95 21.83
N ILE A 236 -20.28 19.07 20.52
CA ILE A 236 -19.02 19.48 19.88
C ILE A 236 -18.94 21.01 19.79
N ILE A 237 -19.87 21.70 19.14
CA ILE A 237 -19.77 23.15 18.85
C ILE A 237 -19.77 24.02 20.13
N PHE A 238 -20.36 23.53 21.22
CA PHE A 238 -20.34 24.20 22.53
C PHE A 238 -19.26 23.67 23.49
N SER A 239 -18.24 22.95 22.97
CA SER A 239 -17.11 22.45 23.74
C SER A 239 -15.89 23.37 23.63
N ASN A 240 -15.01 23.35 24.64
CA ASN A 240 -13.78 24.14 24.64
C ASN A 240 -12.83 23.67 23.51
N GLU A 241 -12.82 22.37 23.23
CA GLU A 241 -12.02 21.76 22.16
C GLU A 241 -12.43 22.29 20.79
N TYR A 242 -13.73 22.59 20.58
CA TYR A 242 -14.19 23.23 19.35
C TYR A 242 -13.84 24.72 19.30
N GLU A 243 -13.82 25.43 20.43
CA GLU A 243 -13.35 26.83 20.48
C GLU A 243 -11.86 26.91 20.08
N GLU A 244 -11.00 26.08 20.67
CA GLU A 244 -9.59 25.97 20.29
C GLU A 244 -9.41 25.57 18.82
N PHE A 245 -10.16 24.57 18.34
CA PHE A 245 -10.17 24.15 16.94
C PHE A 245 -10.59 25.29 16.00
N ALA A 246 -11.61 26.08 16.37
CA ALA A 246 -12.13 27.15 15.54
C ALA A 246 -11.19 28.37 15.47
N LEU A 247 -10.51 28.69 16.57
CA LEU A 247 -9.45 29.70 16.59
C LEU A 247 -8.26 29.30 15.71
N LYS A 248 -7.86 28.02 15.75
CA LYS A 248 -6.76 27.46 14.95
C LYS A 248 -7.14 27.28 13.46
N ASN A 249 -8.37 26.86 13.17
CA ASN A 249 -8.85 26.49 11.84
C ASN A 249 -10.13 27.25 11.40
N PRO A 250 -10.11 28.59 11.25
CA PRO A 250 -11.34 29.37 11.00
C PRO A 250 -12.14 28.94 9.76
N LEU A 251 -11.45 28.48 8.70
CA LEU A 251 -12.11 28.00 7.47
C LEU A 251 -12.85 26.67 7.67
N LEU A 252 -12.32 25.78 8.52
CA LEU A 252 -12.98 24.51 8.85
C LEU A 252 -14.17 24.74 9.79
N ALA A 253 -14.02 25.62 10.78
CA ALA A 253 -15.13 26.04 11.63
C ALA A 253 -16.25 26.70 10.82
N LEU A 254 -15.93 27.57 9.85
CA LEU A 254 -16.92 28.14 8.94
C LEU A 254 -17.61 27.07 8.08
N LYS A 255 -16.88 26.04 7.62
CA LYS A 255 -17.46 24.90 6.90
C LYS A 255 -18.45 24.14 7.80
N VAL A 256 -18.04 23.75 9.01
CA VAL A 256 -18.90 23.10 10.01
C VAL A 256 -20.17 23.92 10.28
N SER A 257 -20.04 25.23 10.53
CA SER A 257 -21.18 26.13 10.78
C SER A 257 -22.17 26.19 9.61
N ARG A 258 -21.70 26.09 8.36
CA ARG A 258 -22.55 26.07 7.16
C ARG A 258 -23.25 24.72 6.96
N SER A 259 -22.59 23.61 7.29
CA SER A 259 -23.17 22.27 7.15
C SER A 259 -24.27 21.95 8.19
N VAL A 260 -24.30 22.63 9.34
CA VAL A 260 -25.34 22.40 10.37
C VAL A 260 -26.75 22.68 9.85
N PRO A 261 -27.08 23.87 9.28
CA PRO A 261 -28.39 24.11 8.65
C PRO A 261 -28.72 23.09 7.54
N GLU A 262 -27.79 22.81 6.64
CA GLU A 262 -27.99 21.90 5.50
C GLU A 262 -28.43 20.50 5.96
N PHE A 263 -27.77 19.96 6.99
CA PHE A 263 -28.11 18.69 7.61
C PHE A 263 -29.54 18.65 8.20
N TYR A 264 -29.99 19.76 8.78
CA TYR A 264 -31.35 19.88 9.31
C TYR A 264 -32.41 19.94 8.19
N TYR A 265 -32.20 20.74 7.16
CA TYR A 265 -33.14 20.84 6.03
C TYR A 265 -33.23 19.51 5.26
N ALA A 266 -32.11 18.83 5.02
CA ALA A 266 -32.10 17.52 4.37
C ALA A 266 -32.92 16.47 5.15
N ARG A 267 -32.85 16.46 6.49
CA ARG A 267 -33.63 15.52 7.32
C ARG A 267 -35.11 15.88 7.46
N ALA A 268 -35.48 17.15 7.25
CA ALA A 268 -36.88 17.57 7.21
C ALA A 268 -37.59 17.04 5.95
N HIS A 269 -36.96 17.15 4.77
CA HIS A 269 -37.52 16.71 3.49
C HIS A 269 -37.61 15.18 3.31
N ILE A 270 -36.88 14.39 4.09
CA ILE A 270 -36.98 12.92 4.07
C ILE A 270 -38.17 12.41 4.92
N ARG A 271 -38.83 13.29 5.69
CA ARG A 271 -39.94 12.95 6.60
C ARG A 271 -41.31 13.52 6.17
N SER A 272 -41.37 14.14 5.00
CA SER A 272 -42.58 14.68 4.36
C SER A 272 -42.99 13.82 3.17
#